data_AF-A0A0F9PYR8-F1
#
_entry.id   AF-A0A0F9PYR8-F1
#
_cell.length_a   1.000
_cell.length_b   1.000
_cell.length_c   1.000
_cell.angle_alpha   90.00
_cell.angle_beta   90.00
_cell.angle_gamma   90.00
#
_symmetry.space_group_name_H-M   'P 1'
#
loop_
_entity.id
_entity.type
_entity.pdbx_description
1 polymer ?
#
loop_
_entity_poly.entity_id
_entity_poly.type
_entity_poly.pdbx_seq_one_letter_code
_entity_poly.pdbx_strand_id
1 'polypeptide(L)'
;IRSRPFERNPKIIVFGHKPTSRSFPSWHSYNIFSQGLLIGTFFCKSPVLTVLFLMFSVIISFSRIQLGVHYPRDVIFGAIFGGIGFLIAVLLIGPLIIELFKYFETLVNFEIQYRQINSWVYKNGYYFFLCLIIFSIILFLAFSKTIKKKMQRNN
;
A
#
# COMPACT_ATOMS: atom_id res chain seq x y z
N ILE A 1 22.26 -4.37 -10.90
CA ILE A 1 20.98 -5.10 -10.72
C ILE A 1 21.20 -6.18 -9.67
N ARG A 2 20.36 -6.28 -8.62
CA ARG A 2 20.55 -7.23 -7.51
C ARG A 2 19.61 -8.44 -7.63
N SER A 3 20.21 -9.63 -7.74
CA SER A 3 19.54 -10.94 -7.67
C SER A 3 18.89 -11.18 -6.31
N ARG A 4 17.85 -11.99 -6.26
CA ARG A 4 17.12 -12.34 -5.03
C ARG A 4 17.94 -13.32 -4.15
N PRO A 5 17.67 -13.41 -2.83
CA PRO A 5 18.37 -14.35 -1.96
C PRO A 5 18.32 -15.80 -2.46
N PHE A 6 17.14 -16.26 -2.88
CA PHE A 6 16.92 -17.64 -3.35
C PHE A 6 17.57 -17.95 -4.71
N GLU A 7 17.96 -16.94 -5.50
CA GLU A 7 18.67 -17.15 -6.77
C GLU A 7 20.16 -17.42 -6.52
N ARG A 8 20.73 -16.82 -5.48
CA ARG A 8 22.14 -17.03 -5.12
C ARG A 8 22.37 -18.22 -4.21
N ASN A 9 21.40 -18.55 -3.35
CA ASN A 9 21.52 -19.66 -2.42
C ASN A 9 20.32 -20.61 -2.56
N PRO A 10 20.48 -21.77 -3.22
CA PRO A 10 19.39 -22.71 -3.42
C PRO A 10 18.87 -23.33 -2.11
N LYS A 11 19.60 -23.20 -1.00
CA LYS A 11 19.12 -23.62 0.34
C LYS A 11 18.05 -22.70 0.91
N ILE A 12 17.87 -21.50 0.36
CA ILE A 12 16.83 -20.58 0.81
C ILE A 12 15.49 -21.01 0.22
N ILE A 13 14.61 -21.51 1.09
CA ILE A 13 13.24 -21.88 0.73
C ILE A 13 12.39 -20.61 0.63
N VAL A 14 11.75 -20.42 -0.52
CA VAL A 14 10.78 -19.33 -0.70
C VAL A 14 9.41 -19.85 -0.33
N PHE A 15 8.80 -19.22 0.66
CA PHE A 15 7.42 -19.50 1.02
C PHE A 15 6.48 -18.71 0.10
N GLY A 16 5.78 -19.42 -0.79
CA GLY A 16 4.83 -18.83 -1.74
C GLY A 16 5.42 -18.59 -3.14
N HIS A 17 5.01 -17.49 -3.78
CA HIS A 17 5.38 -17.21 -5.16
C HIS A 17 6.76 -16.56 -5.26
N LYS A 18 7.63 -17.12 -6.12
CA LYS A 18 8.92 -16.53 -6.47
C LYS A 18 8.70 -15.28 -7.33
N PRO A 19 9.06 -14.08 -6.86
CA PRO A 19 8.92 -12.87 -7.65
C PRO A 19 9.85 -12.91 -8.86
N THR A 20 9.35 -12.47 -10.02
CA THR A 20 10.15 -12.33 -11.25
C THR A 20 10.86 -10.97 -11.35
N SER A 21 10.51 -10.03 -10.48
CA SER A 21 11.08 -8.69 -10.44
C SER A 21 12.31 -8.59 -9.55
N ARG A 22 13.11 -7.54 -9.77
CA ARG A 22 14.37 -7.26 -9.07
C ARG A 22 14.22 -7.21 -7.55
N SER A 23 15.27 -7.60 -6.81
CA SER A 23 15.23 -7.65 -5.33
C SER A 23 15.33 -6.28 -4.66
N PHE A 24 16.03 -5.33 -5.27
CA PHE A 24 16.32 -4.03 -4.67
C PHE A 24 15.62 -2.88 -5.41
N PRO A 25 15.01 -1.93 -4.68
CA PRO A 25 14.64 -1.98 -3.26
C PRO A 25 13.39 -2.86 -3.04
N SER A 26 13.03 -3.12 -1.77
CA SER A 26 11.78 -3.79 -1.46
C SER A 26 10.58 -2.87 -1.67
N TRP A 27 9.84 -3.07 -2.76
CA TRP A 27 8.58 -2.34 -3.03
C TRP A 27 7.50 -2.52 -1.97
N HIS A 28 7.43 -3.71 -1.34
CA HIS A 28 6.50 -3.93 -0.23
C HIS A 28 6.84 -3.05 0.97
N SER A 29 8.14 -2.94 1.29
CA SER A 29 8.58 -2.09 2.40
C SER A 29 8.40 -0.61 2.07
N TYR A 30 8.74 -0.19 0.84
CA TYR A 30 8.45 1.17 0.35
C TYR A 30 6.98 1.54 0.53
N ASN A 31 6.07 0.72 0.00
CA ASN A 31 4.64 1.01 0.01
C ASN A 31 4.08 1.09 1.43
N ILE A 32 4.38 0.11 2.29
CA ILE A 32 3.79 0.06 3.62
C ILE A 32 4.29 1.20 4.52
N PHE A 33 5.57 1.56 4.43
CA PHE A 33 6.10 2.70 5.18
C PHE A 33 5.56 4.04 4.66
N SER A 34 5.52 4.23 3.33
CA SER A 34 4.94 5.43 2.72
C SER A 34 3.48 5.63 3.12
N GLN A 35 2.67 4.57 3.01
CA GLN A 35 1.25 4.59 3.36
C GLN A 35 1.03 4.73 4.87
N GLY A 36 1.81 4.02 5.69
CA GLY A 36 1.71 4.11 7.14
C GLY A 36 1.99 5.52 7.67
N LEU A 37 3.03 6.18 7.11
CA LEU A 37 3.30 7.58 7.39
C LEU A 37 2.16 8.48 6.92
N LEU A 38 1.73 8.33 5.66
CA LEU A 38 0.65 9.15 5.10
C LEU A 38 -0.66 9.03 5.91
N ILE A 39 -1.08 7.82 6.26
CA ILE A 39 -2.29 7.59 7.05
C ILE A 39 -2.13 8.15 8.46
N GLY A 40 -1.03 7.83 9.14
CA GLY A 40 -0.80 8.29 10.51
C GLY A 40 -0.72 9.81 10.65
N THR A 41 0.13 10.44 9.83
CA THR A 41 0.45 11.86 9.99
C THR A 41 -0.51 12.78 9.25
N PHE A 42 -0.97 12.41 8.06
CA PHE A 42 -1.78 13.31 7.21
C PHE A 42 -3.28 13.10 7.42
N PHE A 43 -3.75 11.84 7.40
CA PHE A 43 -5.17 11.54 7.52
C PHE A 43 -5.64 11.49 8.97
N CYS A 44 -4.98 10.71 9.82
CA CYS A 44 -5.34 10.56 11.22
C CYS A 44 -4.84 11.73 12.09
N LYS A 45 -3.74 12.38 11.68
CA LYS A 45 -3.08 13.47 12.42
C LYS A 45 -2.78 13.11 13.89
N SER A 46 -2.51 11.84 14.17
CA SER A 46 -2.28 11.33 15.52
C SER A 46 -0.89 10.69 15.60
N PRO A 47 -0.01 11.17 16.50
CA PRO A 47 1.32 10.58 16.66
C PRO A 47 1.23 9.13 17.14
N VAL A 48 0.26 8.80 17.99
CA VAL A 48 0.05 7.43 18.49
C VAL A 48 -0.31 6.49 17.34
N LEU A 49 -1.28 6.88 16.49
CA LEU A 49 -1.66 6.06 15.34
C LEU A 49 -0.53 5.95 14.32
N THR A 50 0.26 7.02 14.13
CA THR A 50 1.44 6.99 13.27
C THR A 50 2.45 5.94 13.74
N VAL A 51 2.77 5.92 15.03
CA VAL A 51 3.67 4.94 15.61
C VAL A 51 3.12 3.53 15.43
N LEU A 52 1.82 3.31 15.66
CA LEU A 52 1.19 2.01 15.45
C LEU A 52 1.30 1.54 13.99
N PHE A 53 1.00 2.41 13.01
CA PHE A 53 1.14 2.08 11.60
C PHE A 53 2.59 1.80 11.20
N LEU A 54 3.56 2.51 11.78
CA LEU A 54 4.98 2.24 11.55
C LEU A 54 5.40 0.89 12.15
N MET A 55 4.90 0.54 13.34
CA MET A 55 5.12 -0.79 13.92
C MET A 55 4.56 -1.90 13.02
N PHE A 56 3.34 -1.74 12.51
CA PHE A 56 2.78 -2.67 11.52
C PHE A 56 3.61 -2.73 10.23
N SER A 57 4.12 -1.58 9.78
CA SER A 57 5.00 -1.49 8.60
C SER A 57 6.29 -2.28 8.78
N VAL A 58 6.88 -2.25 9.98
CA VAL A 58 8.05 -3.06 10.34
C VAL A 58 7.72 -4.55 10.30
N ILE A 59 6.61 -4.98 10.91
CA ILE A 59 6.20 -6.40 10.93
C ILE A 59 5.98 -6.93 9.51
N ILE A 60 5.23 -6.18 8.69
CA ILE A 60 4.96 -6.55 7.29
C ILE A 60 6.26 -6.58 6.48
N SER A 61 7.15 -5.62 6.70
CA SER A 61 8.45 -5.57 6.02
C SER A 61 9.36 -6.72 6.43
N PHE A 62 9.35 -7.11 7.71
CA PHE A 62 10.12 -8.23 8.24
C PHE A 62 9.64 -9.57 7.66
N SER A 63 8.34 -9.73 7.43
CA SER A 63 7.79 -10.93 6.77
C SER A 63 8.47 -11.19 5.41
N ARG A 64 8.94 -10.16 4.70
CA ARG A 64 9.61 -10.31 3.40
C ARG A 64 10.98 -10.97 3.51
N ILE A 65 11.65 -10.82 4.65
CA ILE A 65 12.91 -11.51 4.95
C ILE A 65 12.60 -12.98 5.26
N GLN A 66 11.60 -13.23 6.12
CA GLN A 66 11.19 -14.59 6.51
C GLN A 66 10.69 -15.43 5.33
N LEU A 67 9.99 -14.82 4.37
CA LEU A 67 9.57 -15.48 3.13
C LEU A 67 10.74 -15.81 2.19
N GLY A 68 11.98 -15.40 2.50
CA GLY A 68 13.17 -15.68 1.71
C GLY A 68 13.29 -14.85 0.42
N VAL A 69 12.46 -13.82 0.25
CA VAL A 69 12.34 -13.07 -1.01
C VAL A 69 13.14 -11.77 -1.06
N HIS A 70 13.61 -11.25 0.07
CA HIS A 70 14.41 -10.03 0.14
C HIS A 70 15.54 -10.13 1.17
N TYR A 71 16.66 -9.44 0.90
CA TYR A 71 17.70 -9.25 1.90
C TYR A 71 17.26 -8.20 2.94
N PRO A 72 17.76 -8.26 4.19
CA PRO A 72 17.49 -7.23 5.19
C PRO A 72 17.81 -5.81 4.71
N ARG A 73 18.90 -5.64 3.95
CA ARG A 73 19.26 -4.35 3.34
C ARG A 73 18.20 -3.86 2.35
N ASP A 74 17.63 -4.74 1.52
CA ASP A 74 16.62 -4.35 0.53
C ASP A 74 15.34 -3.82 1.23
N VAL A 75 15.05 -4.36 2.41
CA VAL A 75 13.94 -3.92 3.26
C VAL A 75 14.23 -2.57 3.91
N ILE A 76 15.42 -2.39 4.49
CA ILE A 76 15.82 -1.11 5.11
C ILE A 76 15.79 0.04 4.08
N PHE A 77 16.39 -0.16 2.91
CA PHE A 77 16.34 0.84 1.85
C PHE A 77 14.93 1.05 1.30
N GLY A 78 14.10 0.00 1.26
CA GLY A 78 12.68 0.12 0.94
C GLY A 78 11.97 1.06 1.92
N ALA A 79 12.16 0.88 3.23
CA ALA A 79 11.58 1.75 4.26
C ALA A 79 12.06 3.21 4.13
N ILE A 80 13.35 3.44 3.92
CA ILE A 80 13.92 4.79 3.72
C ILE A 80 13.30 5.46 2.50
N PHE A 81 13.27 4.76 1.36
CA PHE A 81 12.63 5.30 0.16
C PHE A 81 11.13 5.51 0.36
N GLY A 82 10.46 4.69 1.16
CA GLY A 82 9.06 4.88 1.53
C GLY A 82 8.84 6.19 2.27
N GLY A 83 9.72 6.53 3.21
CA GLY A 83 9.72 7.84 3.89
C GLY A 83 9.95 9.01 2.95
N ILE A 84 10.92 8.88 2.03
CA ILE A 84 11.17 9.90 0.99
C ILE A 84 9.94 10.05 0.07
N GLY A 85 9.33 8.93 -0.34
CA GLY A 85 8.12 8.91 -1.14
C GLY A 85 6.95 9.60 -0.44
N PHE A 86 6.79 9.40 0.87
CA PHE A 86 5.84 10.15 1.69
C PHE A 86 6.12 11.66 1.67
N LEU A 87 7.37 12.09 1.86
CA LEU A 87 7.72 13.52 1.82
C LEU A 87 7.44 14.13 0.44
N ILE A 88 7.80 13.45 -0.65
CA ILE A 88 7.49 13.88 -2.01
C ILE A 88 5.97 13.96 -2.21
N ALA A 89 5.22 12.97 -1.71
CA ALA A 89 3.78 12.95 -1.83
C ALA A 89 3.13 14.16 -1.14
N VAL A 90 3.57 14.51 0.07
CA VAL A 90 2.97 15.60 0.85
C VAL A 90 3.45 16.98 0.40
N LEU A 91 4.74 17.13 0.08
CA LEU A 91 5.34 18.43 -0.21
C LEU A 91 5.21 18.85 -1.69
N LEU A 92 5.09 17.89 -2.61
CA LEU A 92 5.09 18.18 -4.05
C LEU A 92 3.82 17.66 -4.73
N ILE A 93 3.50 16.37 -4.59
CA ILE A 93 2.38 15.77 -5.33
C ILE A 93 1.03 16.30 -4.82
N GLY A 94 0.82 16.39 -3.51
CA GLY A 94 -0.41 16.89 -2.91
C GLY A 94 -0.77 18.30 -3.38
N PRO A 95 0.12 19.29 -3.25
CA PRO A 95 -0.11 20.64 -3.77
C PRO A 95 -0.35 20.69 -5.28
N LEU A 96 0.43 19.92 -6.06
CA LEU A 96 0.25 19.84 -7.51
C LEU A 96 -1.14 19.30 -7.89
N ILE A 97 -1.59 18.25 -7.21
CA ILE A 97 -2.92 17.67 -7.43
C ILE A 97 -4.01 18.68 -7.07
N ILE A 98 -3.86 19.45 -5.99
CA ILE A 98 -4.82 20.49 -5.61
C ILE A 98 -4.89 21.58 -6.68
N GLU A 99 -3.76 22.06 -7.19
CA GLU A 99 -3.75 23.06 -8.27
C GLU A 99 -4.34 22.50 -9.58
N LEU A 100 -4.06 21.24 -9.90
CA LEU A 100 -4.67 20.56 -11.04
C LEU A 100 -6.20 20.49 -10.89
N PHE A 101 -6.71 20.16 -9.70
CA PHE A 101 -8.15 20.12 -9.42
C PHE A 101 -8.77 21.51 -9.53
N LYS A 102 -8.15 22.56 -8.98
CA LYS A 102 -8.62 23.93 -9.14
C LYS A 102 -8.67 24.34 -10.62
N TYR A 103 -7.64 24.01 -11.40
CA TYR A 103 -7.64 24.28 -12.84
C TYR A 103 -8.81 23.56 -13.53
N PHE A 104 -9.05 22.30 -13.20
CA PHE A 104 -10.20 21.56 -13.73
C PHE A 104 -11.56 22.18 -13.34
N GLU A 105 -11.71 22.63 -12.09
CA GLU A 105 -12.87 23.38 -11.62
C GLU A 105 -13.08 24.71 -12.36
N THR A 106 -12.05 25.31 -12.97
CA THR A 106 -12.24 26.50 -13.83
C THR A 106 -12.72 26.14 -15.23
N LEU A 107 -12.41 24.94 -15.72
CA LEU A 107 -12.85 24.46 -17.05
C LEU A 107 -14.29 23.95 -17.02
N VAL A 108 -14.70 23.39 -15.89
CA VAL A 108 -16.04 22.85 -15.67
C VAL A 108 -16.78 23.84 -14.77
N ASN A 109 -17.93 24.37 -15.16
CA ASN A 109 -18.78 25.23 -14.32
C ASN A 109 -19.43 24.45 -13.14
N PHE A 110 -18.64 23.72 -12.37
CA PHE A 110 -19.04 22.90 -11.24
C PHE A 110 -17.99 23.01 -10.14
N GLU A 111 -18.38 23.54 -8.98
CA GLU A 111 -17.50 23.59 -7.81
C GLU A 111 -17.37 22.20 -7.20
N ILE A 112 -16.18 21.59 -7.28
CA ILE A 112 -15.90 20.33 -6.60
C ILE A 112 -15.52 20.66 -5.14
N GLN A 113 -16.34 20.26 -4.16
CA GLN A 113 -15.99 20.44 -2.74
C GLN A 113 -14.93 19.43 -2.27
N TYR A 114 -13.68 19.58 -2.68
CA TYR A 114 -12.57 18.64 -2.41
C TYR A 114 -12.18 18.50 -0.92
N ARG A 115 -12.51 19.46 -0.04
CA ARG A 115 -12.23 19.37 1.41
C ARG A 115 -13.22 18.51 2.19
N GLN A 116 -14.35 18.14 1.60
CA GLN A 116 -15.27 17.20 2.19
C GLN A 116 -15.01 15.83 1.56
N ILE A 117 -14.16 15.01 2.19
CA ILE A 117 -14.18 13.56 1.94
C ILE A 117 -15.65 13.15 2.08
N ASN A 118 -16.21 12.62 1.00
CA ASN A 118 -17.63 12.38 0.75
C ASN A 118 -18.48 12.44 2.03
N SER A 119 -19.11 13.58 2.28
CA SER A 119 -19.92 13.83 3.48
C SER A 119 -21.08 12.83 3.60
N TRP A 120 -21.42 12.09 2.52
CA TRP A 120 -22.32 10.95 2.57
C TRP A 120 -21.79 9.76 3.37
N VAL A 121 -20.48 9.48 3.37
CA VAL A 121 -19.91 8.35 4.13
C VAL A 121 -20.23 8.49 5.62
N TYR A 122 -20.18 9.71 6.14
CA TYR A 122 -20.38 10.01 7.56
C TYR A 122 -21.84 10.36 7.89
N LYS A 123 -22.59 10.97 6.97
CA LYS A 123 -24.01 11.30 7.18
C LYS A 123 -24.94 10.11 6.98
N ASN A 124 -24.60 9.17 6.10
CA ASN A 124 -25.46 8.09 5.67
C ASN A 124 -24.85 6.74 6.02
N GLY A 125 -25.27 6.13 7.14
CA GLY A 125 -24.77 4.83 7.58
C GLY A 125 -24.86 3.74 6.51
N TYR A 126 -25.87 3.79 5.63
CA TYR A 126 -26.02 2.84 4.53
C TYR A 126 -24.89 2.93 3.48
N TYR A 127 -24.29 4.10 3.26
CA TYR A 127 -23.20 4.27 2.30
C TYR A 127 -21.92 3.59 2.79
N PHE A 128 -21.66 3.68 4.10
CA PHE A 128 -20.58 2.93 4.75
C PHE A 128 -20.78 1.42 4.60
N PHE A 129 -22.01 0.92 4.85
CA PHE A 129 -22.33 -0.49 4.63
C PHE A 129 -22.22 -0.92 3.16
N LEU A 130 -22.63 -0.07 2.21
CA LEU A 130 -22.47 -0.33 0.78
C LEU A 130 -20.99 -0.47 0.41
N CYS A 131 -20.13 0.44 0.87
CA CYS A 131 -18.69 0.34 0.66
C CYS A 131 -18.10 -0.95 1.26
N LEU A 132 -18.53 -1.33 2.47
CA LEU A 132 -18.13 -2.58 3.12
C LEU A 132 -18.58 -3.82 2.34
N ILE A 133 -19.80 -3.83 1.81
CA ILE A 133 -20.33 -4.92 0.99
C ILE A 133 -19.54 -5.03 -0.31
N ILE A 134 -19.32 -3.93 -1.02
CA ILE A 134 -18.54 -3.90 -2.27
C ILE A 134 -17.12 -4.42 -1.99
N PHE A 135 -16.47 -3.95 -0.92
CA PHE A 135 -15.15 -4.41 -0.54
C PHE A 135 -15.13 -5.91 -0.21
N SER A 136 -16.12 -6.39 0.54
CA SER A 136 -16.26 -7.81 0.91
C SER A 136 -16.49 -8.70 -0.31
N ILE A 137 -17.28 -8.25 -1.29
CA ILE A 137 -17.50 -8.95 -2.57
C ILE A 137 -16.19 -9.06 -3.34
N ILE A 138 -15.43 -7.96 -3.46
CA ILE A 138 -14.13 -7.97 -4.14
C ILE A 138 -13.18 -8.97 -3.45
N LEU A 139 -13.16 -8.99 -2.12
CA LEU A 139 -12.35 -9.90 -1.32
C LEU A 139 -12.75 -11.36 -1.53
N PHE A 140 -14.06 -11.65 -1.50
CA PHE A 140 -14.60 -12.98 -1.76
C PHE A 140 -14.28 -13.48 -3.17
N LEU A 141 -14.42 -12.63 -4.19
CA LEU A 141 -14.07 -12.97 -5.57
C LEU A 141 -12.56 -13.23 -5.72
N ALA A 142 -11.72 -12.42 -5.10
CA ALA A 142 -10.27 -12.63 -5.09
C ALA A 142 -9.88 -13.95 -4.41
N PHE A 143 -10.51 -14.28 -3.28
CA PHE A 143 -10.29 -15.53 -2.55
C PHE A 143 -10.77 -16.75 -3.35
N SER A 144 -11.98 -16.68 -3.92
CA SER A 144 -12.56 -17.72 -4.76
C SER A 144 -11.68 -18.03 -5.98
N LYS A 145 -11.16 -16.99 -6.65
CA LYS A 145 -10.20 -17.14 -7.76
C LYS A 145 -8.91 -17.82 -7.32
N THR A 146 -8.44 -17.51 -6.12
CA THR A 146 -7.22 -18.11 -5.53
C THR A 146 -7.43 -19.59 -5.19
N ILE A 147 -8.57 -19.94 -4.57
CA ILE A 147 -8.94 -21.32 -4.27
C ILE A 147 -9.08 -22.13 -5.57
N LYS A 148 -9.82 -21.63 -6.57
CA LYS A 148 -10.00 -22.32 -7.85
C LYS A 148 -8.67 -22.61 -8.56
N LYS A 149 -7.74 -21.66 -8.55
CA LYS A 149 -6.38 -21.83 -9.10
C LYS A 149 -5.55 -22.85 -8.33
N LYS A 150 -5.79 -23.00 -7.02
CA LYS A 150 -5.12 -24.00 -6.18
C LYS A 150 -5.67 -25.41 -6.42
N MET A 151 -7.00 -25.56 -6.57
CA MET A 151 -7.64 -26.84 -6.90
C MET A 151 -7.21 -27.34 -8.30
N GLN A 152 -7.14 -26.46 -9.29
CA GLN A 152 -6.69 -26.81 -10.65
C GLN A 152 -5.19 -27.17 -10.76
N ARG A 153 -4.38 -26.87 -9.74
CA ARG A 153 -2.97 -27.27 -9.68
C ARG A 153 -2.74 -28.61 -8.97
N ASN A 154 -3.76 -29.11 -8.26
CA ASN A 154 -3.72 -30.35 -7.49
C ASN A 154 -4.46 -31.52 -8.17
N ASN A 155 -5.11 -31.26 -9.32
CA ASN A 155 -5.63 -32.25 -10.26
C ASN A 155 -4.70 -32.30 -11.47
#